data_AF-A0A949XTN4-F1
#
_entry.id   AF-A0A949XTN4-F1
#
_cell.length_a   1.000
_cell.length_b   1.000
_cell.length_c   1.000
_cell.angle_alpha   90.00
_cell.angle_beta   90.00
_cell.angle_gamma   90.00
#
_symmetry.space_group_name_H-M   'P 1'
#
loop_
_entity.id
_entity.type
_entity.pdbx_description
1 polymer ?
#
loop_
_entity_poly.entity_id
_entity_poly.type
_entity_poly.pdbx_seq_one_letter_code
_entity_poly.pdbx_strand_id
1 'polypeptide(L)'
;MLEPDEVSAMLRLKELGWGARRIARELGVSRNTVKGYLEAGGWRPYRQPARGKKLSGQESWLKERFARHRGNADVIRQELAGEKGIVVSLRTIERAVEPFRRELAAQARATARFETAPGKQLQIDFGERLVEIAGGKIKAFLFVATLGYSRRLHVRAFRNERQESWFVGVEGAFAKFGGVTEEVLFDNARALVVEHDAQTRSVVFNDKLMAFAKHWGFRPRACAPYRARYLWARPRTASAM
;
A
#
# COMPACT_ATOMS: atom_id res chain seq x y z
N MET A 1 21.87 27.39 16.27
CA MET A 1 22.96 26.66 16.96
C MET A 1 24.19 27.50 16.75
N LEU A 2 25.01 27.70 17.78
CA LEU A 2 26.21 28.52 17.62
C LEU A 2 27.35 27.67 17.06
N GLU A 3 28.15 28.28 16.20
CA GLU A 3 29.34 27.67 15.63
C GLU A 3 30.47 27.54 16.67
N PRO A 4 31.42 26.61 16.51
CA PRO A 4 32.56 26.44 17.42
C PRO A 4 33.36 27.72 17.67
N ASP A 5 33.46 28.57 16.65
CA ASP A 5 34.18 29.84 16.70
C ASP A 5 33.46 30.86 17.59
N GLU A 6 32.12 30.89 17.56
CA GLU A 6 31.31 31.77 18.41
C GLU A 6 31.40 31.38 19.89
N VAL A 7 31.46 30.09 20.19
CA VAL A 7 31.65 29.60 21.57
C VAL A 7 33.07 29.85 22.05
N SER A 8 34.07 29.74 21.18
CA SER A 8 35.46 30.09 21.49
C SER A 8 35.61 31.58 21.80
N ALA A 9 34.91 32.46 21.06
CA ALA A 9 34.85 33.88 21.34
C ALA A 9 34.22 34.18 22.72
N MET A 10 33.16 33.47 23.11
CA MET A 10 32.56 33.62 24.45
C MET A 10 33.53 33.27 25.58
N LEU A 11 34.30 32.19 25.42
CA LEU A 11 35.27 31.74 26.43
C LEU A 11 36.41 32.74 26.57
N ARG A 12 36.97 33.23 25.45
CA ARG A 12 38.02 34.27 25.46
C ARG A 12 37.53 35.56 26.13
N LEU A 13 36.31 36.01 25.81
CA LEU A 13 35.74 37.21 26.46
C LEU A 13 35.54 37.00 27.96
N LYS A 14 35.22 35.77 28.39
CA LYS A 14 35.11 35.43 29.81
C LYS A 14 36.47 35.44 30.51
N GLU A 15 37.53 34.96 29.88
CA GLU A 15 38.92 35.04 30.38
C GLU A 15 39.38 36.49 30.54
N LEU A 16 38.97 37.38 29.64
CA LEU A 16 39.19 38.83 29.73
C LEU A 16 38.35 39.52 30.83
N GLY A 17 37.65 38.75 31.68
CA GLY A 17 36.88 39.25 32.82
C GLY A 17 35.48 39.73 32.49
N TRP A 18 34.96 39.51 31.28
CA TRP A 18 33.64 40.00 30.92
C TRP A 18 32.52 39.20 31.59
N GLY A 19 31.47 39.91 32.05
CA GLY A 19 30.26 39.29 32.59
C GLY A 19 29.37 38.73 31.49
N ALA A 20 28.64 37.63 31.78
CA ALA A 20 27.80 36.93 30.79
C ALA A 20 26.73 37.83 30.12
N ARG A 21 26.21 38.87 30.81
CA ARG A 21 25.30 39.87 30.23
C ARG A 21 25.97 40.73 29.17
N ARG A 22 27.24 41.09 29.38
CA ARG A 22 28.03 41.91 28.45
C ARG A 22 28.36 41.10 27.19
N ILE A 23 28.82 39.86 27.38
CA ILE A 23 29.11 38.91 26.29
C ILE A 23 27.87 38.65 25.44
N ALA A 24 26.71 38.44 26.07
CA ALA A 24 25.43 38.25 25.38
C ALA A 24 25.04 39.42 24.48
N ARG A 25 25.23 40.66 24.97
CA ARG A 25 24.93 41.88 24.20
C ARG A 25 25.92 42.07 23.04
N GLU A 26 27.20 41.80 23.28
CA GLU A 26 28.26 41.96 22.26
C GLU A 26 28.10 40.98 21.10
N LEU A 27 27.78 39.72 21.40
CA LEU A 27 27.68 38.66 20.41
C LEU A 27 26.25 38.47 19.86
N GLY A 28 25.27 39.24 20.35
CA GLY A 28 23.87 39.11 19.93
C GLY A 28 23.21 37.78 20.34
N VAL A 29 23.73 37.12 21.37
CA VAL A 29 23.27 35.79 21.83
C VAL A 29 22.49 35.90 23.13
N SER A 30 21.49 35.04 23.34
CA SER A 30 20.76 34.99 24.60
C SER A 30 21.70 34.75 25.81
N ARG A 31 21.45 35.47 26.91
CA ARG A 31 22.21 35.31 28.17
C ARG A 31 22.24 33.87 28.67
N ASN A 32 21.14 33.13 28.52
CA ASN A 32 21.03 31.74 28.97
C ASN A 32 21.91 30.81 28.13
N THR A 33 22.03 31.08 26.83
CA THR A 33 22.93 30.36 25.93
C THR A 33 24.40 30.63 26.29
N VAL A 34 24.78 31.90 26.48
CA VAL A 34 26.15 32.26 26.93
C VAL A 34 26.47 31.57 28.26
N LYS A 35 25.57 31.66 29.24
CA LYS A 35 25.75 30.99 30.54
C LYS A 35 25.94 29.48 30.37
N GLY A 36 25.11 28.83 29.57
CA GLY A 36 25.20 27.39 29.32
C GLY A 36 26.52 26.96 28.69
N TYR A 37 27.06 27.72 27.73
CA TYR A 37 28.35 27.41 27.11
C TYR A 37 29.55 27.73 28.02
N LEU A 38 29.48 28.80 28.81
CA LEU A 38 30.52 29.12 29.81
C LEU A 38 30.58 28.05 30.91
N GLU A 39 29.44 27.54 31.38
CA GLU A 39 29.38 26.44 32.35
C GLU A 39 29.83 25.11 31.73
N ALA A 40 29.54 24.88 30.45
CA ALA A 40 29.97 23.69 29.73
C ALA A 40 31.47 23.66 29.42
N GLY A 41 32.16 24.81 29.50
CA GLY A 41 33.60 24.97 29.28
C GLY A 41 34.05 24.80 27.82
N GLY A 42 33.12 24.82 26.86
CA GLY A 42 33.42 24.47 25.47
C GLY A 42 32.19 24.31 24.60
N TRP A 43 32.41 24.27 23.29
CA TRP A 43 31.34 23.96 22.33
C TRP A 43 30.84 22.52 22.55
N ARG A 44 29.52 22.38 22.62
CA ARG A 44 28.85 21.08 22.70
C ARG A 44 27.80 20.98 21.60
N PRO A 45 27.77 19.88 20.83
CA PRO A 45 26.71 19.67 19.85
C PRO A 45 25.38 19.51 20.58
N TYR A 46 24.33 20.12 20.03
CA TYR A 46 22.98 19.86 20.50
C TYR A 46 22.63 18.38 20.24
N ARG A 47 22.42 17.62 21.30
CA ARG A 47 21.83 16.28 21.21
C ARG A 47 20.32 16.42 21.34
N GLN A 48 19.60 16.05 20.29
CA GLN A 48 18.17 15.82 20.45
C GLN A 48 17.95 14.69 21.46
N PRO A 49 17.05 14.84 22.44
CA PRO A 49 16.66 13.73 23.30
C PRO A 49 16.14 12.60 22.41
N ALA A 50 16.77 11.44 22.46
CA ALA A 50 16.30 10.25 21.77
C ALA A 50 15.01 9.79 22.46
N ARG A 51 13.85 10.27 21.99
CA ARG A 51 12.56 9.71 22.40
C ARG A 51 12.53 8.26 21.91
N GLY A 52 12.46 7.31 22.83
CA GLY A 52 12.24 5.91 22.51
C GLY A 52 11.03 5.78 21.60
N LYS A 53 11.22 5.21 20.40
CA LYS A 53 10.11 4.98 19.49
C LYS A 53 9.22 3.90 20.13
N LYS A 54 7.95 4.19 20.38
CA LYS A 54 6.97 3.22 20.94
C LYS A 54 6.87 1.90 20.14
N LEU A 55 7.36 1.89 18.90
CA LEU A 55 7.37 0.75 17.99
C LEU A 55 8.75 0.08 17.85
N SER A 56 9.73 0.45 18.68
CA SER A 56 11.07 -0.15 18.63
C SER A 56 10.99 -1.67 18.78
N GLY A 57 11.63 -2.40 17.87
CA GLY A 57 11.62 -3.86 17.86
C GLY A 57 10.38 -4.52 17.24
N GLN A 58 9.38 -3.74 16.77
CA GLN A 58 8.17 -4.29 16.13
C GLN A 58 8.24 -4.30 14.59
N GLU A 59 9.42 -4.02 14.00
CA GLU A 59 9.58 -3.84 12.55
C GLU A 59 9.17 -5.09 11.75
N SER A 60 9.64 -6.27 12.16
CA SER A 60 9.30 -7.54 11.51
C SER A 60 7.80 -7.86 11.61
N TRP A 61 7.21 -7.63 12.78
CA TRP A 61 5.77 -7.84 13.00
C TRP A 61 4.93 -6.87 12.15
N LEU A 62 5.32 -5.59 12.10
CA LEU A 62 4.67 -4.59 11.26
C LEU A 62 4.77 -4.93 9.78
N LYS A 63 5.93 -5.41 9.30
CA LYS A 63 6.11 -5.84 7.91
C LYS A 63 5.20 -7.03 7.56
N GLU A 64 5.15 -8.03 8.44
CA GLU A 64 4.32 -9.21 8.26
C GLU A 64 2.82 -8.87 8.25
N ARG A 65 2.36 -8.06 9.21
CA ARG A 65 0.96 -7.59 9.27
C ARG A 65 0.60 -6.66 8.12
N PHE A 66 1.51 -5.79 7.69
CA PHE A 66 1.33 -4.94 6.51
C PHE A 66 1.06 -5.77 5.26
N ALA A 67 1.83 -6.85 5.04
CA ALA A 67 1.62 -7.76 3.93
C ALA A 67 0.29 -8.52 4.06
N ARG A 68 -0.02 -9.06 5.24
CA ARG A 68 -1.26 -9.82 5.51
C ARG A 68 -2.53 -9.00 5.24
N HIS A 69 -2.54 -7.75 5.71
CA HIS A 69 -3.70 -6.86 5.63
C HIS A 69 -3.68 -5.92 4.43
N ARG A 70 -2.82 -6.20 3.44
CA ARG A 70 -2.70 -5.42 2.19
C ARG A 70 -2.54 -3.92 2.43
N GLY A 71 -1.80 -3.56 3.48
CA GLY A 71 -1.50 -2.18 3.82
C GLY A 71 -2.60 -1.38 4.53
N ASN A 72 -3.65 -2.04 5.04
CA ASN A 72 -4.64 -1.38 5.90
C ASN A 72 -4.04 -1.07 7.29
N ALA A 73 -3.66 0.19 7.49
CA ALA A 73 -2.98 0.65 8.71
C ALA A 73 -3.89 0.64 9.95
N ASP A 74 -5.21 0.77 9.81
CA ASP A 74 -6.10 0.76 10.97
C ASP A 74 -6.27 -0.64 11.55
N VAL A 75 -6.35 -1.66 10.70
CA VAL A 75 -6.36 -3.07 11.15
C VAL A 75 -5.06 -3.40 11.90
N ILE A 76 -3.91 -2.98 11.36
CA ILE A 76 -2.61 -3.17 12.02
C ILE A 76 -2.57 -2.45 13.38
N ARG A 77 -3.15 -1.24 13.49
CA ARG A 77 -3.26 -0.49 14.74
C ARG A 77 -4.10 -1.26 15.78
N GLN A 78 -5.24 -1.81 15.37
CA GLN A 78 -6.13 -2.57 16.24
C GLN A 78 -5.47 -3.86 16.73
N GLU A 79 -4.81 -4.61 15.84
CA GLU A 79 -4.07 -5.82 16.21
C GLU A 79 -2.86 -5.51 17.10
N LEU A 80 -2.16 -4.40 16.88
CA LEU A 80 -1.04 -4.00 17.73
C LEU A 80 -1.51 -3.71 19.16
N ALA A 81 -2.67 -3.07 19.31
CA ALA A 81 -3.27 -2.85 20.62
C ALA A 81 -3.72 -4.17 21.27
N GLY A 82 -4.35 -5.07 20.52
CA GLY A 82 -4.86 -6.34 21.04
C GLY A 82 -3.78 -7.38 21.36
N GLU A 83 -2.79 -7.56 20.48
CA GLU A 83 -1.77 -8.62 20.62
C GLU A 83 -0.54 -8.18 21.42
N LYS A 84 -0.16 -6.90 21.31
CA LYS A 84 1.07 -6.38 21.91
C LYS A 84 0.82 -5.40 23.06
N GLY A 85 -0.44 -5.00 23.28
CA GLY A 85 -0.79 -3.98 24.27
C GLY A 85 -0.25 -2.58 23.93
N ILE A 86 0.24 -2.36 22.70
CA ILE A 86 0.87 -1.10 22.31
C ILE A 86 -0.18 -0.20 21.65
N VAL A 87 -0.64 0.80 22.40
CA VAL A 87 -1.62 1.78 21.91
C VAL A 87 -0.90 2.99 21.32
N VAL A 88 -1.11 3.22 20.02
CA VAL A 88 -0.56 4.34 19.24
C VAL A 88 -1.60 4.91 18.28
N SER A 89 -1.36 6.14 17.82
CA SER A 89 -2.22 6.78 16.82
C SER A 89 -2.10 6.09 15.45
N LEU A 90 -3.15 6.19 14.63
CA LEU A 90 -3.11 5.73 13.23
C LEU A 90 -1.92 6.31 12.47
N ARG A 91 -1.68 7.62 12.62
CA ARG A 91 -0.55 8.33 11.99
C ARG A 91 0.81 7.76 12.38
N THR A 92 0.94 7.18 13.58
CA THR A 92 2.18 6.51 14.00
C THR A 92 2.40 5.22 13.21
N ILE A 93 1.34 4.42 13.00
CA ILE A 93 1.39 3.20 12.20
C ILE A 93 1.64 3.54 10.73
N GLU A 94 0.93 4.51 10.17
CA GLU A 94 1.12 4.97 8.79
C GLU A 94 2.58 5.36 8.52
N ARG A 95 3.19 6.14 9.43
CA ARG A 95 4.62 6.49 9.33
C ARG A 95 5.54 5.27 9.45
N ALA A 96 5.19 4.30 10.29
CA ALA A 96 6.01 3.11 10.50
C ALA A 96 5.96 2.15 9.30
N VAL A 97 4.83 2.06 8.61
CA VAL A 97 4.66 1.17 7.44
C VAL A 97 4.95 1.85 6.10
N GLU A 98 5.18 3.17 6.09
CA GLU A 98 5.51 3.94 4.89
C GLU A 98 6.69 3.36 4.09
N PRO A 99 7.80 2.90 4.69
CA PRO A 99 8.88 2.25 3.92
C PRO A 99 8.41 1.01 3.16
N PHE A 100 7.56 0.18 3.77
CA PHE A 100 7.00 -1.02 3.13
C PHE A 100 6.03 -0.67 2.02
N ARG A 101 5.25 0.41 2.20
CA ARG A 101 4.36 0.96 1.16
C ARG A 101 5.15 1.45 -0.04
N ARG A 102 6.29 2.14 0.19
CA ARG A 102 7.20 2.57 -0.87
C ARG A 102 7.85 1.41 -1.59
N GLU A 103 8.31 0.40 -0.86
CA GLU A 103 8.91 -0.81 -1.43
C GLU A 103 7.90 -1.55 -2.32
N LEU A 104 6.66 -1.75 -1.84
CA LEU A 104 5.58 -2.35 -2.61
C LEU A 104 5.24 -1.53 -3.86
N ALA A 105 5.17 -0.20 -3.74
CA ALA A 105 4.92 0.69 -4.86
C ALA A 105 6.06 0.69 -5.89
N ALA A 106 7.31 0.59 -5.43
CA ALA A 106 8.48 0.48 -6.30
C ALA A 106 8.49 -0.86 -7.06
N GLN A 107 8.20 -1.98 -6.38
CA GLN A 107 8.03 -3.29 -7.01
C GLN A 107 6.88 -3.29 -8.04
N ALA A 108 5.77 -2.62 -7.72
CA ALA A 108 4.64 -2.43 -8.64
C ALA A 108 4.96 -1.49 -9.83
N ARG A 109 5.99 -0.63 -9.72
CA ARG A 109 6.49 0.21 -10.82
C ARG A 109 7.53 -0.53 -11.68
N ALA A 110 8.31 -1.44 -11.07
CA ALA A 110 9.27 -2.29 -11.78
C ALA A 110 8.57 -3.37 -12.64
N THR A 111 7.32 -3.68 -12.34
CA THR A 111 6.41 -4.33 -13.27
C THR A 111 5.87 -3.27 -14.22
N ALA A 112 6.33 -3.29 -15.48
CA ALA A 112 5.86 -2.38 -16.53
C ALA A 112 4.33 -2.28 -16.49
N ARG A 113 3.82 -1.08 -16.19
CA ARG A 113 2.38 -0.81 -16.25
C ARG A 113 1.97 -0.98 -17.71
N PHE A 114 1.21 -2.04 -18.00
CA PHE A 114 0.63 -2.25 -19.31
C PHE A 114 -0.57 -1.32 -19.45
N GLU A 115 -0.30 -0.04 -19.72
CA GLU A 115 -1.31 0.95 -20.02
C GLU A 115 -1.69 0.81 -21.50
N THR A 116 -2.96 0.46 -21.77
CA THR A 116 -3.50 0.40 -23.12
C THR A 116 -4.04 1.75 -23.54
N ALA A 117 -4.21 2.01 -24.84
CA ALA A 117 -4.91 3.21 -25.31
C ALA A 117 -6.36 3.30 -24.73
N PRO A 118 -6.96 4.51 -24.66
CA PRO A 118 -8.36 4.67 -24.31
C PRO A 118 -9.27 3.77 -25.16
N GLY A 119 -10.29 3.15 -24.56
CA GLY A 119 -11.20 2.24 -25.27
C GLY A 119 -10.61 0.87 -25.65
N LYS A 120 -9.30 0.65 -25.48
CA LYS A 120 -8.65 -0.58 -25.94
C LYS A 120 -9.03 -1.82 -25.12
N GLN A 121 -8.98 -1.73 -23.79
CA GLN A 121 -9.12 -2.91 -22.95
C GLN A 121 -9.89 -2.64 -21.65
N LEU A 122 -10.80 -3.55 -21.32
CA LEU A 122 -11.41 -3.70 -19.99
C LEU A 122 -10.86 -4.96 -19.33
N GLN A 123 -10.41 -4.86 -18.09
CA GLN A 123 -9.90 -5.99 -17.30
C GLN A 123 -10.91 -6.36 -16.23
N ILE A 124 -11.26 -7.65 -16.14
CA ILE A 124 -12.24 -8.17 -15.20
C ILE A 124 -11.60 -9.16 -14.25
N ASP A 125 -11.72 -8.86 -12.97
CA ASP A 125 -11.47 -9.77 -11.86
C ASP A 125 -12.82 -10.11 -11.21
N PHE A 126 -13.08 -11.40 -11.02
CA PHE A 126 -14.27 -11.87 -10.30
C PHE A 126 -13.80 -12.94 -9.32
N GLY A 127 -14.14 -12.73 -8.05
CA GLY A 127 -13.81 -13.68 -7.02
C GLY A 127 -14.60 -13.47 -5.74
N GLU A 128 -14.44 -14.40 -4.83
CA GLU A 128 -15.17 -14.46 -3.57
C GLU A 128 -14.45 -13.79 -2.40
N ARG A 129 -15.22 -13.18 -1.51
CA ARG A 129 -14.78 -12.64 -0.22
C ARG A 129 -15.84 -12.91 0.83
N LEU A 130 -15.42 -13.21 2.05
CA LEU A 130 -16.29 -13.15 3.22
C LEU A 130 -16.44 -11.69 3.63
N VAL A 131 -17.67 -11.21 3.67
CA VAL A 131 -18.04 -9.86 4.09
C VAL A 131 -18.98 -9.95 5.29
N GLU A 132 -18.85 -9.03 6.23
CA GLU A 132 -19.75 -8.96 7.37
C GLU A 132 -20.93 -8.05 7.02
N ILE A 133 -22.15 -8.59 7.06
CA ILE A 133 -23.39 -7.87 6.78
C ILE A 133 -24.35 -8.21 7.91
N ALA A 134 -24.87 -7.18 8.60
CA ALA A 134 -25.83 -7.33 9.70
C ALA A 134 -25.37 -8.32 10.80
N GLY A 135 -24.06 -8.32 11.13
CA GLY A 135 -23.47 -9.19 12.15
C GLY A 135 -23.22 -10.64 11.71
N GLY A 136 -23.51 -10.99 10.45
CA GLY A 136 -23.24 -12.30 9.86
C GLY A 136 -22.13 -12.25 8.82
N LYS A 137 -21.25 -13.25 8.80
CA LYS A 137 -20.27 -13.44 7.71
C LYS A 137 -20.96 -14.08 6.51
N ILE A 138 -21.12 -13.32 5.44
CA ILE A 138 -21.73 -13.76 4.19
C ILE A 138 -20.63 -13.88 3.12
N LYS A 139 -20.67 -14.98 2.36
CA LYS A 139 -19.84 -15.12 1.16
C LYS A 139 -20.43 -14.27 0.03
N ALA A 140 -19.69 -13.25 -0.39
CA ALA A 140 -20.04 -12.40 -1.52
C ALA A 140 -19.04 -12.61 -2.66
N PHE A 141 -19.54 -12.52 -3.89
CA PHE A 141 -18.73 -12.58 -5.09
C PHE A 141 -18.65 -11.17 -5.66
N LEU A 142 -17.44 -10.64 -5.82
CA LEU A 142 -17.20 -9.27 -6.25
C LEU A 142 -16.69 -9.27 -7.68
N PHE A 143 -17.51 -8.76 -8.58
CA PHE A 143 -17.14 -8.46 -9.95
C PHE A 143 -16.50 -7.08 -9.99
N VAL A 144 -15.28 -6.98 -10.51
CA VAL A 144 -14.51 -5.74 -10.62
C VAL A 144 -14.04 -5.58 -12.06
N ALA A 145 -14.57 -4.58 -12.74
CA ALA A 145 -14.20 -4.19 -14.09
C ALA A 145 -13.37 -2.90 -14.06
N THR A 146 -12.18 -2.94 -14.66
CA THR A 146 -11.21 -1.84 -14.67
C THR A 146 -10.78 -1.47 -16.08
N LEU A 147 -10.92 -0.21 -16.47
CA LEU A 147 -10.40 0.26 -17.76
C LEU A 147 -8.86 0.25 -17.77
N GLY A 148 -8.27 -0.28 -18.84
CA GLY A 148 -6.82 -0.40 -19.01
C GLY A 148 -6.08 0.94 -18.96
N TYR A 149 -6.64 1.97 -19.62
CA TYR A 149 -6.07 3.32 -19.67
C TYR A 149 -6.32 4.12 -18.38
N SER A 150 -7.57 4.52 -18.13
CA SER A 150 -7.91 5.47 -17.06
C SER A 150 -8.02 4.86 -15.67
N ARG A 151 -7.97 3.53 -15.56
CA ARG A 151 -8.17 2.77 -14.31
C ARG A 151 -9.51 3.03 -13.62
N ARG A 152 -10.49 3.62 -14.30
CA ARG A 152 -11.86 3.76 -13.76
C ARG A 152 -12.46 2.38 -13.50
N LEU A 153 -13.20 2.28 -12.40
CA LEU A 153 -13.74 1.03 -11.86
C LEU A 153 -15.26 0.96 -11.94
N HIS A 154 -15.77 -0.22 -12.28
CA HIS A 154 -17.13 -0.66 -12.02
C HIS A 154 -17.06 -1.87 -11.10
N VAL A 155 -17.83 -1.85 -10.01
CA VAL A 155 -17.85 -2.94 -9.03
C VAL A 155 -19.29 -3.35 -8.79
N ARG A 156 -19.55 -4.66 -8.81
CA ARG A 156 -20.86 -5.24 -8.52
C ARG A 156 -20.73 -6.48 -7.66
N ALA A 157 -21.57 -6.59 -6.65
CA ALA A 157 -21.62 -7.76 -5.78
C ALA A 157 -22.70 -8.75 -6.23
N PHE A 158 -22.39 -10.04 -6.17
CA PHE A 158 -23.26 -11.15 -6.51
C PHE A 158 -23.26 -12.20 -5.40
N ARG A 159 -24.24 -13.11 -5.45
CA ARG A 159 -24.35 -14.27 -4.54
C ARG A 159 -23.68 -15.53 -5.10
N ASN A 160 -23.22 -15.50 -6.36
CA ASN A 160 -22.54 -16.59 -7.04
C ASN A 160 -21.61 -16.05 -8.14
N GLU A 161 -20.77 -16.92 -8.68
CA GLU A 161 -19.84 -16.65 -9.79
C GLU A 161 -20.25 -17.37 -11.08
N ARG A 162 -21.56 -17.56 -11.30
CA ARG A 162 -22.06 -18.20 -12.53
C ARG A 162 -21.90 -17.27 -13.73
N GLN A 163 -21.87 -17.84 -14.92
CA GLN A 163 -21.67 -17.10 -16.17
C GLN A 163 -22.65 -15.93 -16.34
N GLU A 164 -23.90 -16.07 -15.92
CA GLU A 164 -24.90 -15.01 -16.00
C GLU A 164 -24.48 -13.78 -15.17
N SER A 165 -23.88 -14.00 -14.00
CA SER A 165 -23.33 -12.93 -13.15
C SER A 165 -22.16 -12.22 -13.82
N TRP A 166 -21.35 -12.93 -14.61
CA TRP A 166 -20.30 -12.30 -15.43
C TRP A 166 -20.90 -11.37 -16.47
N PHE A 167 -21.89 -11.83 -17.24
CA PHE A 167 -22.52 -11.02 -18.30
C PHE A 167 -23.20 -9.78 -17.73
N VAL A 168 -23.98 -9.92 -16.66
CA VAL A 168 -24.62 -8.80 -15.96
C VAL A 168 -23.58 -7.79 -15.43
N GLY A 169 -22.42 -8.26 -15.00
CA GLY A 169 -21.31 -7.41 -14.58
C GLY A 169 -20.72 -6.62 -15.76
N VAL A 170 -20.48 -7.28 -16.89
CA VAL A 170 -19.93 -6.68 -18.11
C VAL A 170 -20.87 -5.61 -18.67
N GLU A 171 -22.16 -5.93 -18.81
CA GLU A 171 -23.18 -4.98 -19.29
C GLU A 171 -23.30 -3.77 -18.36
N GLY A 172 -23.28 -4.00 -17.04
CA GLY A 172 -23.25 -2.92 -16.05
C GLY A 172 -22.01 -2.03 -16.16
N ALA A 173 -20.86 -2.59 -16.51
CA ALA A 173 -19.65 -1.83 -16.78
C ALA A 173 -19.78 -0.99 -18.05
N PHE A 174 -20.26 -1.57 -19.15
CA PHE A 174 -20.49 -0.84 -20.41
C PHE A 174 -21.48 0.31 -20.24
N ALA A 175 -22.60 0.07 -19.54
CA ALA A 175 -23.57 1.10 -19.21
C ALA A 175 -22.95 2.23 -18.36
N LYS A 176 -22.16 1.89 -17.33
CA LYS A 176 -21.49 2.88 -16.47
C LYS A 176 -20.45 3.71 -17.22
N PHE A 177 -19.72 3.11 -18.16
CA PHE A 177 -18.67 3.79 -18.91
C PHE A 177 -19.18 4.48 -20.17
N GLY A 178 -20.42 4.20 -20.60
CA GLY A 178 -21.03 4.80 -21.78
C GLY A 178 -20.47 4.25 -23.09
N GLY A 179 -19.91 3.03 -23.09
CA GLY A 179 -19.30 2.42 -24.27
C GLY A 179 -18.69 1.04 -24.03
N VAL A 180 -18.31 0.40 -25.12
CA VAL A 180 -17.70 -0.93 -25.16
C VAL A 180 -16.22 -0.80 -25.54
N THR A 181 -15.35 -1.59 -24.91
CA THR A 181 -13.92 -1.64 -25.25
C THR A 181 -13.63 -2.66 -26.35
N GLU A 182 -12.56 -2.47 -27.12
CA GLU A 182 -12.18 -3.43 -28.18
C GLU A 182 -11.94 -4.83 -27.62
N GLU A 183 -11.29 -4.93 -26.45
CA GLU A 183 -10.99 -6.19 -25.81
C GLU A 183 -11.48 -6.24 -24.36
N VAL A 184 -11.90 -7.42 -23.91
CA VAL A 184 -12.24 -7.69 -22.51
C VAL A 184 -11.36 -8.83 -22.02
N LEU A 185 -10.49 -8.54 -21.06
CA LEU A 185 -9.56 -9.50 -20.44
C LEU A 185 -10.18 -10.08 -19.16
N PHE A 186 -10.28 -11.40 -19.11
CA PHE A 186 -10.78 -12.15 -17.96
C PHE A 186 -9.61 -12.86 -17.25
N ASP A 187 -9.32 -12.51 -15.98
CA ASP A 187 -8.14 -13.01 -15.24
C ASP A 187 -8.41 -14.34 -14.49
N ASN A 188 -9.66 -14.58 -14.05
CA ASN A 188 -10.10 -15.81 -13.37
C ASN A 188 -11.30 -16.47 -14.07
N ALA A 189 -11.17 -16.71 -15.37
CA ALA A 189 -12.30 -17.01 -16.26
C ALA A 189 -12.79 -18.48 -16.25
N ARG A 190 -12.59 -19.25 -15.17
CA ARG A 190 -12.92 -20.70 -15.18
C ARG A 190 -14.36 -21.00 -15.61
N ALA A 191 -15.32 -20.17 -15.19
CA ALA A 191 -16.72 -20.31 -15.59
C ALA A 191 -17.00 -19.99 -17.07
N LEU A 192 -16.04 -19.39 -17.77
CA LEU A 192 -16.16 -18.91 -19.15
C LEU A 192 -15.31 -19.72 -20.14
N VAL A 193 -14.48 -20.64 -19.65
CA VAL A 193 -13.49 -21.42 -20.42
C VAL A 193 -13.94 -22.88 -20.51
N VAL A 194 -13.88 -23.46 -21.71
CA VAL A 194 -14.18 -24.88 -21.97
C VAL A 194 -12.92 -25.72 -21.85
N GLU A 195 -11.84 -25.27 -22.50
CA GLU A 195 -10.55 -25.96 -22.51
C GLU A 195 -9.42 -24.99 -22.26
N HIS A 196 -8.42 -25.48 -21.54
CA HIS A 196 -7.21 -24.73 -21.21
C HIS A 196 -6.01 -25.62 -21.49
N ASP A 197 -5.29 -25.32 -22.56
CA ASP A 197 -4.03 -25.99 -22.87
C ASP A 197 -2.86 -25.21 -22.25
N ALA A 198 -2.29 -25.79 -21.20
CA ALA A 198 -1.17 -25.20 -20.47
C ALA A 198 0.15 -25.19 -21.27
N GLN A 199 0.29 -26.05 -22.28
CA GLN A 199 1.49 -26.15 -23.11
C GLN A 199 1.46 -25.14 -24.26
N THR A 200 0.31 -25.00 -24.94
CA THR A 200 0.16 -24.04 -26.06
C THR A 200 -0.27 -22.65 -25.61
N ARG A 201 -0.64 -22.47 -24.33
CA ARG A 201 -1.25 -21.24 -23.77
C ARG A 201 -2.52 -20.80 -24.52
N SER A 202 -3.17 -21.73 -25.20
CA SER A 202 -4.45 -21.48 -25.86
C SER A 202 -5.59 -21.66 -24.85
N VAL A 203 -6.53 -20.71 -24.88
CA VAL A 203 -7.72 -20.72 -24.02
C VAL A 203 -8.92 -20.73 -24.94
N VAL A 204 -9.76 -21.75 -24.81
CA VAL A 204 -11.00 -21.88 -25.57
C VAL A 204 -12.15 -21.41 -24.71
N PHE A 205 -12.79 -20.30 -25.12
CA PHE A 205 -13.97 -19.79 -24.46
C PHE A 205 -15.21 -20.58 -24.86
N ASN A 206 -16.20 -20.63 -23.96
CA ASN A 206 -17.47 -21.29 -24.28
C ASN A 206 -18.32 -20.49 -25.28
N ASP A 207 -19.20 -21.19 -25.99
CA ASP A 207 -20.03 -20.61 -27.05
C ASP A 207 -20.90 -19.46 -26.56
N LYS A 208 -21.37 -19.52 -25.31
CA LYS A 208 -22.17 -18.46 -24.69
C LYS A 208 -21.37 -17.16 -24.57
N LEU A 209 -20.12 -17.23 -24.12
CA LEU A 209 -19.24 -16.05 -24.06
C LEU A 209 -18.92 -15.53 -25.47
N MET A 210 -18.68 -16.43 -26.43
CA MET A 210 -18.39 -16.04 -27.81
C MET A 210 -19.59 -15.34 -28.47
N ALA A 211 -20.80 -15.84 -28.27
CA ALA A 211 -22.05 -15.21 -28.73
C ALA A 211 -22.27 -13.85 -28.06
N PHE A 212 -22.04 -13.76 -26.74
CA PHE A 212 -22.13 -12.51 -25.99
C PHE A 212 -21.11 -11.46 -26.48
N ALA A 213 -19.88 -11.88 -26.73
CA ALA A 213 -18.82 -11.03 -27.28
C ALA A 213 -19.16 -10.52 -28.69
N LYS A 214 -19.73 -11.38 -29.54
CA LYS A 214 -20.21 -10.99 -30.88
C LYS A 214 -21.36 -9.99 -30.81
N HIS A 215 -22.31 -10.18 -29.88
CA HIS A 215 -23.44 -9.27 -29.69
C HIS A 215 -22.98 -7.86 -29.29
N TRP A 216 -22.07 -7.76 -28.33
CA TRP A 216 -21.55 -6.48 -27.83
C TRP A 216 -20.39 -5.90 -28.66
N GLY A 217 -19.80 -6.68 -29.57
CA GLY A 217 -18.73 -6.24 -30.46
C GLY A 217 -17.35 -6.11 -29.80
N PHE A 218 -17.04 -6.95 -28.81
CA PHE A 218 -15.70 -6.99 -28.18
C PHE A 218 -14.98 -8.31 -28.42
N ARG A 219 -13.65 -8.32 -28.24
CA ARG A 219 -12.83 -9.54 -28.31
C ARG A 219 -12.52 -10.07 -26.90
N PRO A 220 -12.94 -11.29 -26.54
CA PRO A 220 -12.60 -11.87 -25.25
C PRO A 220 -11.12 -12.28 -25.24
N ARG A 221 -10.44 -12.01 -24.13
CA ARG A 221 -9.05 -12.40 -23.86
C ARG A 221 -8.98 -13.07 -22.51
N ALA A 222 -8.17 -14.12 -22.39
CA ALA A 222 -7.87 -14.74 -21.10
C ALA A 222 -6.45 -14.35 -20.71
N CYS A 223 -6.21 -14.15 -19.42
CA CYS A 223 -4.83 -14.05 -18.96
C CYS A 223 -4.16 -15.44 -19.11
N ALA A 224 -3.03 -15.51 -19.82
CA ALA A 224 -2.22 -16.71 -19.81
C ALA A 224 -1.79 -17.02 -18.37
N PRO A 225 -1.79 -18.29 -17.93
CA PRO A 225 -1.41 -18.63 -16.56
C PRO A 225 0.07 -18.30 -16.34
N TYR A 226 0.28 -17.28 -15.51
CA TYR A 226 1.42 -17.00 -14.63
C TYR A 226 2.83 -16.87 -15.23
N ARG A 227 3.37 -15.63 -15.17
CA ARG A 227 4.77 -15.41 -14.79
C ARG A 227 4.88 -15.66 -13.28
N ALA A 228 5.85 -16.47 -12.86
CA ALA A 228 6.17 -16.73 -11.46
C ALA A 228 6.28 -15.43 -10.63
N ARG A 229 5.24 -15.05 -9.87
CA ARG A 229 5.47 -14.25 -8.66
C ARG A 229 5.92 -15.24 -7.61
N TYR A 230 7.16 -15.10 -7.16
CA TYR A 230 7.64 -15.73 -5.95
C TYR A 230 6.76 -15.25 -4.79
N LEU A 231 5.71 -16.01 -4.51
CA LEU A 231 5.00 -15.96 -3.25
C LEU A 231 5.96 -16.58 -2.24
N TRP A 232 6.48 -15.74 -1.36
CA TRP A 232 6.99 -16.15 -0.06
C TRP A 232 6.04 -17.20 0.53
N ALA A 233 6.61 -18.31 0.98
CA ALA A 233 5.92 -19.51 1.39
C ALA A 233 4.76 -19.21 2.36
N ARG A 234 3.58 -19.75 2.07
CA ARG A 234 2.59 -20.02 3.12
C ARG A 234 3.24 -20.99 4.12
N PRO A 235 3.26 -20.73 5.43
CA PRO A 235 3.57 -21.77 6.38
C PRO A 235 2.47 -22.85 6.25
N ARG A 236 2.88 -24.09 6.00
CA ARG A 236 2.04 -25.26 6.24
C ARG A 236 1.65 -25.23 7.71
N THR A 237 0.36 -25.09 7.99
CA THR A 237 -0.18 -25.43 9.30
C THR A 237 0.02 -26.93 9.49
N ALA A 238 0.95 -27.31 10.36
CA ALA A 238 0.96 -28.64 10.93
C ALA A 238 -0.25 -28.74 11.86
N SER A 239 -1.18 -29.65 11.54
CA SER A 239 -2.10 -30.18 12.54
C SER A 239 -1.27 -30.93 13.58
N ALA A 240 -1.33 -30.46 14.81
CA ALA A 240 -1.05 -31.24 15.99
C ALA A 240 -2.36 -31.33 16.79
N MET A 241 -3.05 -32.46 16.63
CA MET A 241 -3.80 -33.24 17.61
C MET A 241 -4.60 -34.30 16.86
#